data_AF-A0A1S3QIK2-F1
#
_entry.id   AF-A0A1S3QIK2-F1
#
_cell.length_a   1.000
_cell.length_b   1.000
_cell.length_c   1.000
_cell.angle_alpha   90.00
_cell.angle_beta   90.00
_cell.angle_gamma   90.00
#
_symmetry.space_group_name_H-M   'P 1'
#
loop_
_entity.id
_entity.type
_entity.pdbx_description
1 polymer ?
#
loop_
_entity_poly.entity_id
_entity_poly.type
_entity_poly.pdbx_seq_one_letter_code
_entity_poly.pdbx_strand_id
1 'polypeptide(L)'
;MQKRRKPEPIQLNPIPDGNTIHGTGVTETNLEALQKKLEELELDEQQRKRLEAFLTQKQKVGELKDDDMEKICELGAGNGGVVFKVSHKPSGLIMARKLIHLEIKPAIRNQIIRELQVLHECNSPYIVGFYGAFYSDGEISICMEHMDGGSLDQSLKKAGKIPEQILGKVSIAV
;
A
#
# COMPACT_ATOMS: atom_id res chain seq x y z
N MET A 1 36.22 -41.94 -7.80
CA MET A 1 34.79 -41.85 -7.40
C MET A 1 34.69 -41.08 -6.09
N GLN A 2 34.38 -39.78 -6.11
CA GLN A 2 34.22 -38.96 -4.90
C GLN A 2 32.76 -39.03 -4.41
N LYS A 3 32.56 -39.44 -3.15
CA LYS A 3 31.25 -39.46 -2.48
C LYS A 3 30.78 -38.02 -2.23
N ARG A 4 29.64 -37.64 -2.81
CA ARG A 4 28.96 -36.37 -2.52
C ARG A 4 28.44 -36.38 -1.07
N ARG A 5 28.89 -35.44 -0.24
CA ARG A 5 28.33 -35.21 1.11
C ARG A 5 26.96 -34.52 0.98
N LYS A 6 25.96 -35.02 1.70
CA LYS A 6 24.64 -34.38 1.80
C LYS A 6 24.75 -33.13 2.69
N PRO A 7 24.11 -32.00 2.34
CA PRO A 7 24.09 -30.82 3.20
C PRO A 7 23.21 -31.06 4.43
N GLU A 8 23.68 -30.61 5.59
CA GLU A 8 22.91 -30.65 6.84
C GLU A 8 21.90 -29.50 6.91
N PRO A 9 20.75 -29.68 7.59
CA PRO A 9 19.75 -28.64 7.74
C PRO A 9 20.24 -27.51 8.64
N ILE A 10 19.94 -26.26 8.27
CA ILE A 10 20.21 -25.08 9.09
C ILE A 10 19.31 -25.16 10.33
N GLN A 11 19.91 -25.28 11.52
CA GLN A 11 19.19 -25.18 12.78
C GLN A 11 19.06 -23.71 13.19
N LEU A 12 17.84 -23.20 13.21
CA LEU A 12 17.52 -21.88 13.77
C LEU A 12 17.10 -22.06 15.24
N ASN A 13 17.88 -21.51 16.15
CA ASN A 13 17.53 -21.47 17.57
C ASN A 13 16.29 -20.57 17.79
N PRO A 14 15.38 -20.92 18.72
CA PRO A 14 14.29 -20.04 19.11
C PRO A 14 14.84 -18.78 19.80
N ILE A 15 14.41 -17.60 19.35
CA ILE A 15 14.65 -16.31 20.03
C ILE A 15 13.50 -16.11 21.03
N PRO A 16 13.75 -15.60 22.25
CA PRO A 16 12.78 -15.66 23.34
C PRO A 16 11.56 -14.79 23.07
N ASP A 17 10.40 -15.26 23.53
CA ASP A 17 9.15 -14.51 23.57
C ASP A 17 9.33 -13.17 24.28
N GLY A 18 9.03 -12.08 23.56
CA GLY A 18 9.15 -10.71 24.05
C GLY A 18 8.05 -9.83 23.48
N ASN A 19 7.06 -9.57 24.33
CA ASN A 19 6.15 -8.43 24.40
C ASN A 19 5.85 -7.59 23.15
N THR A 20 4.54 -7.44 22.90
CA THR A 20 3.83 -6.22 22.45
C THR A 20 4.73 -5.02 22.17
N ILE A 21 5.14 -4.84 20.91
CA ILE A 21 5.82 -3.60 20.50
C ILE A 21 4.78 -2.68 19.90
N HIS A 22 4.42 -1.69 20.70
CA HIS A 22 3.57 -0.57 20.36
C HIS A 22 4.00 0.10 19.06
N GLY A 23 3.02 0.37 18.20
CA GLY A 23 3.13 1.36 17.15
C GLY A 23 3.27 2.75 17.79
N THR A 24 4.49 3.27 17.80
CA THR A 24 4.76 4.67 18.12
C THR A 24 5.94 5.14 17.29
N GLY A 25 5.74 6.21 16.52
CA GLY A 25 6.81 7.06 16.03
C GLY A 25 6.87 7.24 14.52
N VAL A 26 5.97 8.08 13.98
CA VAL A 26 6.41 8.99 12.91
C VAL A 26 7.18 10.09 13.64
N THR A 27 8.49 9.93 13.80
CA THR A 27 9.36 10.96 14.38
C THR A 27 9.63 12.06 13.34
N GLU A 28 9.86 13.30 13.77
CA GLU A 28 10.19 14.46 12.91
C GLU A 28 11.33 14.17 11.91
N THR A 29 12.26 13.30 12.27
CA THR A 29 13.32 12.76 11.41
C THR A 29 12.82 12.16 10.09
N ASN A 30 11.59 11.64 10.06
CA ASN A 30 11.00 11.06 8.86
C ASN A 30 10.51 12.13 7.88
N LEU A 31 10.09 13.31 8.33
CA LEU A 31 9.57 14.34 7.43
C LEU A 31 10.68 15.04 6.65
N GLU A 32 11.78 15.37 7.32
CA GLU A 32 12.98 15.94 6.69
C GLU A 32 13.63 14.94 5.71
N ALA A 33 13.72 13.67 6.10
CA ALA A 33 14.21 12.61 5.21
C ALA A 33 13.31 12.41 3.98
N LEU A 34 12.00 12.57 4.16
CA LEU A 34 11.03 12.49 3.06
C LEU A 34 11.14 13.69 2.13
N GLN A 35 11.29 14.91 2.67
CA GLN A 35 11.55 16.13 1.91
C GLN A 35 12.83 16.04 1.09
N LYS A 36 13.89 15.48 1.66
CA LYS A 36 15.15 15.25 0.95
C LYS A 36 15.02 14.22 -0.19
N LYS A 37 14.29 13.12 0.03
CA LYS A 37 13.98 12.14 -1.04
C LYS A 37 13.11 12.73 -2.15
N LEU A 38 12.19 13.64 -1.79
CA LEU A 38 11.35 14.38 -2.74
C LEU A 38 12.17 15.31 -3.65
N GLU A 39 13.26 15.89 -3.13
CA GLU A 39 14.19 16.75 -3.90
C GLU A 39 15.12 15.96 -4.82
N GLU A 40 15.40 14.68 -4.52
CA GLU A 40 16.20 13.80 -5.38
C GLU A 40 15.44 13.30 -6.62
N LEU A 41 14.11 13.38 -6.60
CA LEU A 41 13.27 13.06 -7.75
C LEU A 41 13.18 14.31 -8.64
N GLU A 42 13.41 14.16 -9.95
CA GLU A 42 13.20 15.22 -10.96
C GLU A 42 11.69 15.50 -11.16
N LEU A 43 11.02 15.97 -10.10
CA LEU A 43 9.60 16.27 -10.08
C LEU A 43 9.35 17.69 -10.55
N ASP A 44 8.29 17.87 -11.34
CA ASP A 44 7.76 19.19 -11.57
C ASP A 44 7.07 19.75 -10.31
N GLU A 45 6.86 21.08 -10.28
CA GLU A 45 6.27 21.77 -9.12
C GLU A 45 4.87 21.23 -8.78
N GLN A 46 4.11 20.83 -9.80
CA GLN A 46 2.75 20.32 -9.62
C GLN A 46 2.75 18.93 -8.97
N GLN A 47 3.66 18.05 -9.40
CA GLN A 47 3.86 16.72 -8.84
C GLN A 47 4.30 16.81 -7.38
N ARG A 48 5.28 17.67 -7.07
CA ARG A 48 5.73 17.91 -5.69
C ARG A 48 4.58 18.36 -4.80
N LYS A 49 3.83 19.37 -5.23
CA LYS A 49 2.70 19.92 -4.47
C LYS A 49 1.61 18.88 -4.21
N ARG A 50 1.31 18.03 -5.20
CA ARG A 50 0.34 16.93 -5.03
C ARG A 50 0.84 15.91 -4.01
N LEU A 51 2.12 15.52 -4.09
CA LEU A 51 2.69 14.54 -3.18
C LEU A 51 2.74 15.06 -1.74
N GLU A 52 3.13 16.32 -1.54
CA GLU A 52 3.08 16.99 -0.24
C GLU A 52 1.66 17.05 0.33
N ALA A 53 0.65 17.36 -0.50
CA ALA A 53 -0.74 17.35 -0.09
C ALA A 53 -1.22 15.96 0.36
N PHE A 54 -0.86 14.91 -0.39
CA PHE A 54 -1.16 13.53 -0.03
C PHE A 54 -0.53 13.13 1.31
N LEU A 55 0.76 13.45 1.50
CA LEU A 55 1.49 13.15 2.74
C LEU A 55 0.90 13.87 3.95
N THR A 56 0.49 15.13 3.78
CA THR A 56 -0.17 15.91 4.82
C THR A 56 -1.53 15.30 5.21
N GLN A 57 -2.29 14.80 4.24
CA GLN A 57 -3.55 14.09 4.52
C GLN A 57 -3.29 12.77 5.25
N LYS A 58 -2.28 12.01 4.82
CA LYS A 58 -1.89 10.73 5.42
C LYS A 58 -1.53 10.86 6.89
N GLN A 59 -0.87 11.95 7.30
CA GLN A 59 -0.57 12.21 8.72
C GLN A 59 -1.83 12.31 9.60
N LYS A 60 -2.97 12.72 9.04
CA LYS A 60 -4.25 12.84 9.78
C LYS A 60 -4.99 11.52 9.94
N VAL A 61 -4.58 10.48 9.22
CA VAL A 61 -5.29 9.18 9.19
C VAL A 61 -5.08 8.38 10.47
N GLY A 62 -3.90 8.48 11.09
CA GLY A 62 -3.58 7.69 12.28
C GLY A 62 -3.55 6.18 12.02
N GLU A 63 -3.88 5.40 13.04
CA GLU A 63 -4.00 3.93 12.93
C GLU A 63 -5.33 3.55 12.28
N LEU A 64 -5.29 2.66 11.28
CA LEU A 64 -6.47 2.20 10.56
C LEU A 64 -7.12 1.00 11.26
N LYS A 65 -8.45 1.03 11.36
CA LYS A 65 -9.27 -0.05 11.92
C LYS A 65 -10.46 -0.35 11.02
N ASP A 66 -11.00 -1.56 11.12
CA ASP A 66 -12.16 -1.97 10.32
C ASP A 66 -13.40 -1.12 10.60
N ASP A 67 -13.70 -0.92 11.89
CA ASP A 67 -14.87 -0.17 12.36
C ASP A 67 -14.92 1.28 11.86
N ASP A 68 -13.78 1.86 11.47
CA ASP A 68 -13.68 3.24 11.00
C ASP A 68 -14.01 3.39 9.51
N MET A 69 -14.17 2.28 8.79
CA MET A 69 -14.37 2.25 7.34
C MET A 69 -15.86 2.10 6.98
N GLU A 70 -16.42 3.11 6.34
CA GLU A 70 -17.75 3.04 5.75
C GLU A 70 -17.66 2.67 4.27
N LYS A 71 -18.27 1.54 3.90
CA LYS A 71 -18.28 1.04 2.51
C LYS A 71 -19.24 1.86 1.66
N ILE A 72 -18.75 2.38 0.52
CA ILE A 72 -19.56 3.17 -0.43
C ILE A 72 -20.00 2.30 -1.61
N CYS A 73 -19.04 1.78 -2.37
CA CYS A 73 -19.32 0.94 -3.54
C CYS A 73 -18.15 0.00 -3.87
N GLU A 74 -18.39 -0.99 -4.71
CA GLU A 74 -17.35 -1.86 -5.25
C GLU A 74 -16.67 -1.20 -6.45
N LEU A 75 -15.33 -1.21 -6.46
CA LEU A 75 -14.50 -0.71 -7.56
C LEU A 75 -14.07 -1.84 -8.51
N GLY A 76 -13.94 -3.06 -7.98
CA GLY A 76 -13.71 -4.27 -8.76
C GLY A 76 -13.23 -5.44 -7.92
N ALA A 77 -13.26 -6.64 -8.50
CA ALA A 77 -12.80 -7.88 -7.91
C ALA A 77 -11.79 -8.58 -8.84
N GLY A 78 -10.81 -9.26 -8.24
CA GLY A 78 -9.85 -10.07 -8.98
C GLY A 78 -9.30 -11.22 -8.14
N ASN A 79 -8.31 -11.94 -8.67
CA ASN A 79 -7.73 -13.12 -8.01
C ASN A 79 -7.16 -12.82 -6.61
N GLY A 80 -6.73 -11.57 -6.38
CA GLY A 80 -6.17 -11.14 -5.09
C GLY A 80 -7.18 -10.48 -4.15
N GLY A 81 -8.48 -10.69 -4.35
CA GLY A 81 -9.54 -10.14 -3.50
C GLY A 81 -10.37 -9.03 -4.15
N VAL A 82 -11.15 -8.32 -3.33
CA VAL A 82 -12.12 -7.31 -3.77
C VAL A 82 -11.67 -5.92 -3.32
N VAL A 83 -11.90 -4.91 -4.15
CA VAL A 83 -11.59 -3.52 -3.86
C VAL A 83 -12.88 -2.73 -3.71
N PHE A 84 -13.04 -2.06 -2.58
CA PHE A 84 -14.16 -1.16 -2.31
C PHE A 84 -13.69 0.28 -2.21
N LYS A 85 -14.54 1.20 -2.68
CA LYS A 85 -14.47 2.61 -2.29
C LYS A 85 -15.02 2.72 -0.88
N VAL A 86 -14.26 3.33 0.01
CA VAL A 86 -14.63 3.50 1.42
C VAL A 86 -14.43 4.94 1.87
N SER A 87 -15.20 5.37 2.86
CA SER A 87 -14.98 6.60 3.61
C SER A 87 -14.36 6.25 4.96
N HIS A 88 -13.19 6.82 5.26
CA HIS A 88 -12.58 6.70 6.58
C HIS A 88 -13.20 7.75 7.50
N LYS A 89 -14.08 7.33 8.41
CA LYS A 89 -14.90 8.22 9.24
C LYS A 89 -14.09 9.25 10.06
N PRO A 90 -12.97 8.86 10.73
CA PRO A 90 -12.20 9.81 11.53
C PRO A 90 -11.57 10.95 10.74
N SER A 91 -11.04 10.67 9.54
CA SER A 91 -10.36 11.68 8.73
C SER A 91 -11.22 12.29 7.62
N GLY A 92 -12.39 11.71 7.34
CA GLY A 92 -13.26 12.10 6.22
C GLY A 92 -12.69 11.81 4.84
N LEU A 93 -11.60 11.01 4.75
CA LEU A 93 -10.94 10.72 3.48
C LEU A 93 -11.63 9.58 2.75
N ILE A 94 -11.73 9.71 1.43
CA ILE A 94 -12.14 8.63 0.54
C ILE A 94 -10.93 7.80 0.15
N MET A 95 -11.02 6.49 0.33
CA MET A 95 -9.95 5.54 0.06
C MET A 95 -10.44 4.40 -0.84
N ALA A 96 -9.50 3.74 -1.51
CA ALA A 96 -9.71 2.40 -2.06
C ALA A 96 -9.19 1.38 -1.03
N ARG A 97 -10.05 0.48 -0.59
CA ARG A 97 -9.71 -0.59 0.36
C ARG A 97 -9.76 -1.93 -0.35
N LYS A 98 -8.61 -2.59 -0.47
CA LYS A 98 -8.50 -3.95 -0.99
C LYS A 98 -8.57 -4.94 0.16
N LEU A 99 -9.50 -5.89 0.08
CA LEU A 99 -9.72 -6.96 1.06
C LEU A 99 -9.22 -8.26 0.45
N ILE A 100 -8.27 -8.91 1.13
CA ILE A 100 -7.69 -10.18 0.71
C ILE A 100 -7.99 -11.21 1.78
N HIS A 101 -8.88 -12.16 1.46
CA HIS A 101 -9.21 -13.25 2.36
C HIS A 101 -8.07 -14.27 2.38
N LEU A 102 -7.46 -14.45 3.55
CA LEU A 102 -6.28 -15.28 3.75
C LEU A 102 -6.35 -15.97 5.11
N GLU A 103 -6.77 -17.23 5.13
CA GLU A 103 -6.66 -18.09 6.30
C GLU A 103 -5.22 -18.58 6.46
N ILE A 104 -4.41 -17.81 7.17
CA ILE A 104 -2.99 -18.11 7.40
C ILE A 104 -2.62 -18.01 8.87
N LYS A 105 -1.54 -18.71 9.24
CA LYS A 105 -1.00 -18.69 10.60
C LYS A 105 -0.62 -17.25 11.00
N PRO A 106 -0.83 -16.85 12.28
CA PRO A 106 -0.50 -15.51 12.75
C PRO A 106 0.93 -15.05 12.44
N ALA A 107 1.90 -15.96 12.44
CA ALA A 107 3.29 -15.64 12.11
C ALA A 107 3.46 -15.13 10.66
N ILE A 108 2.83 -15.80 9.68
CA ILE A 108 2.88 -15.42 8.26
C ILE A 108 2.11 -14.12 8.06
N ARG A 109 0.94 -13.98 8.70
CA ARG A 109 0.15 -12.75 8.69
C ARG A 109 0.96 -11.54 9.12
N ASN A 110 1.63 -11.64 10.28
CA ASN A 110 2.42 -10.54 10.81
C ASN A 110 3.65 -10.25 9.94
N GLN A 111 4.21 -11.26 9.27
CA GLN A 111 5.26 -11.04 8.27
C GLN A 111 4.73 -10.23 7.08
N ILE A 112 3.59 -10.61 6.50
CA ILE A 112 2.99 -9.87 5.37
C ILE A 112 2.71 -8.42 5.75
N ILE A 113 2.11 -8.17 6.92
CA ILE A 113 1.83 -6.80 7.38
C ILE A 113 3.12 -5.99 7.52
N ARG A 114 4.21 -6.58 8.04
CA ARG A 114 5.53 -5.91 8.11
C ARG A 114 6.11 -5.62 6.74
N GLU A 115 6.01 -6.55 5.79
CA GLU A 115 6.49 -6.31 4.42
C GLU A 115 5.68 -5.19 3.73
N LEU A 116 4.37 -5.13 3.97
CA LEU A 116 3.51 -4.05 3.48
C LEU A 116 3.85 -2.68 4.08
N GLN A 117 4.51 -2.61 5.24
CA GLN A 117 4.92 -1.32 5.83
C GLN A 117 5.93 -0.57 4.95
N VAL A 118 6.72 -1.28 4.15
CA VAL A 118 7.67 -0.67 3.20
C VAL A 118 6.96 0.25 2.20
N LEU A 119 5.68 -0.02 1.89
CA LEU A 119 4.87 0.84 1.01
C LEU A 119 4.65 2.25 1.59
N HIS A 120 4.88 2.48 2.89
CA HIS A 120 4.85 3.84 3.43
C HIS A 120 5.96 4.73 2.86
N GLU A 121 7.07 4.14 2.41
CA GLU A 121 8.20 4.84 1.83
C GLU A 121 8.06 5.06 0.32
N CYS A 122 7.17 4.33 -0.35
CA CYS A 122 6.90 4.43 -1.78
C CYS A 122 6.05 5.68 -2.11
N ASN A 123 6.68 6.85 -2.09
CA ASN A 123 6.04 8.13 -2.36
C ASN A 123 6.55 8.69 -3.69
N SER A 124 5.74 8.57 -4.74
CA SER A 124 6.05 9.01 -6.10
C SER A 124 4.76 9.42 -6.79
N PRO A 125 4.76 10.42 -7.69
CA PRO A 125 3.55 10.79 -8.45
C PRO A 125 3.03 9.67 -9.36
N TYR A 126 3.85 8.65 -9.64
CA TYR A 126 3.51 7.52 -10.49
C TYR A 126 3.08 6.27 -9.70
N ILE A 127 3.18 6.32 -8.37
CA ILE A 127 2.77 5.23 -7.48
C ILE A 127 1.53 5.67 -6.72
N VAL A 128 0.50 4.81 -6.72
CA VAL A 128 -0.73 5.07 -5.95
C VAL A 128 -0.39 5.25 -4.48
N GLY A 129 -0.87 6.34 -3.89
CA GLY A 129 -0.58 6.65 -2.49
C GLY A 129 -1.05 5.56 -1.53
N PHE A 130 -0.19 5.18 -0.59
CA PHE A 130 -0.51 4.16 0.42
C PHE A 130 -0.83 4.81 1.78
N TYR A 131 -1.99 4.50 2.37
CA TYR A 131 -2.36 4.96 3.70
C TYR A 131 -1.92 3.99 4.80
N GLY A 132 -2.16 2.69 4.60
CA GLY A 132 -1.80 1.68 5.59
C GLY A 132 -2.43 0.32 5.28
N ALA A 133 -2.02 -0.69 6.04
CA ALA A 133 -2.57 -2.03 5.98
C ALA A 133 -2.80 -2.59 7.37
N PHE A 134 -3.87 -3.36 7.53
CA PHE A 134 -4.25 -4.02 8.78
C PHE A 134 -4.92 -5.36 8.52
N TYR A 135 -5.07 -6.17 9.55
CA TYR A 135 -5.79 -7.42 9.48
C TYR A 135 -7.00 -7.39 10.42
N SER A 136 -8.16 -7.77 9.91
CA SER A 136 -9.40 -7.95 10.69
C SER A 136 -10.13 -9.18 10.17
N ASP A 137 -10.68 -9.99 11.07
CA ASP A 137 -11.65 -11.05 10.76
C ASP A 137 -11.31 -12.00 9.59
N GLY A 138 -10.04 -12.43 9.48
CA GLY A 138 -9.63 -13.35 8.41
C GLY A 138 -9.14 -12.66 7.14
N GLU A 139 -9.13 -11.33 7.12
CA GLU A 139 -8.88 -10.54 5.92
C GLU A 139 -7.75 -9.54 6.13
N ILE A 140 -6.85 -9.46 5.15
CA ILE A 140 -5.88 -8.37 5.06
C ILE A 140 -6.53 -7.22 4.30
N SER A 141 -6.54 -6.05 4.92
CA SER A 141 -7.02 -4.80 4.34
C SER A 141 -5.86 -3.90 3.97
N ILE A 142 -5.84 -3.43 2.73
CA ILE A 142 -4.85 -2.48 2.21
C ILE A 142 -5.60 -1.21 1.79
N CYS A 143 -5.33 -0.09 2.44
CA CYS A 143 -5.98 1.20 2.17
C CYS A 143 -5.04 2.09 1.35
N MET A 144 -5.52 2.55 0.20
CA MET A 144 -4.76 3.33 -0.78
C MET A 144 -5.58 4.54 -1.29
N GLU A 145 -4.90 5.46 -1.96
CA GLU A 145 -5.51 6.60 -2.66
C GLU A 145 -6.59 6.11 -3.62
N HIS A 146 -7.76 6.74 -3.58
CA HIS A 146 -8.83 6.44 -4.50
C HIS A 146 -8.59 7.11 -5.86
N MET A 147 -8.41 6.29 -6.90
CA MET A 147 -8.27 6.74 -8.29
C MET A 147 -9.65 6.75 -8.97
N ASP A 148 -10.23 7.94 -9.15
CA ASP A 148 -11.57 8.13 -9.73
C ASP A 148 -11.69 7.71 -11.21
N GLY A 149 -10.58 7.71 -11.95
CA GLY A 149 -10.51 7.18 -13.31
C GLY A 149 -10.57 5.64 -13.41
N GLY A 150 -10.47 4.93 -12.28
CA GLY A 150 -10.42 3.47 -12.26
C GLY A 150 -9.14 2.91 -12.90
N SER A 151 -9.21 1.68 -13.42
CA SER A 151 -8.07 1.04 -14.07
C SER A 151 -8.01 1.29 -15.57
N LEU A 152 -6.83 1.11 -16.16
CA LEU A 152 -6.66 1.19 -17.61
C LEU A 152 -7.47 0.12 -18.36
N ASP A 153 -7.65 -1.07 -17.77
CA ASP A 153 -8.54 -2.12 -18.30
C ASP A 153 -10.00 -1.64 -18.41
N GLN A 154 -10.52 -1.01 -17.35
CA GLN A 154 -11.87 -0.44 -17.36
C GLN A 154 -12.00 0.67 -18.41
N SER A 155 -10.97 1.49 -18.55
CA SER A 155 -10.93 2.56 -19.56
C SER A 155 -10.90 1.99 -20.98
N LEU A 156 -10.09 0.96 -21.23
CA LEU A 156 -10.00 0.27 -22.51
C LEU A 156 -11.33 -0.39 -22.90
N LYS A 157 -12.02 -1.05 -21.95
CA LYS A 157 -13.34 -1.64 -22.18
C LYS A 157 -14.39 -0.60 -22.59
N LYS A 158 -14.32 0.61 -22.01
CA LYS A 158 -15.24 1.72 -22.34
C LYS A 158 -14.91 2.38 -23.68
N ALA A 159 -13.62 2.60 -23.96
CA ALA A 159 -13.16 3.31 -25.15
C ALA A 159 -13.00 2.41 -26.39
N GLY A 160 -12.88 1.09 -26.21
CA GLY A 160 -12.55 0.10 -27.23
C GLY A 160 -11.07 0.13 -27.63
N LYS A 161 -10.52 1.31 -27.92
CA LYS A 161 -9.10 1.54 -28.19
C LYS A 161 -8.62 2.82 -27.53
N ILE A 162 -7.37 2.84 -27.09
CA ILE A 162 -6.72 4.02 -26.52
C ILE A 162 -5.79 4.62 -27.59
N PRO A 163 -5.91 5.93 -27.91
CA PRO A 163 -5.05 6.57 -28.89
C PRO A 163 -3.57 6.50 -28.52
N GLU A 164 -2.69 6.39 -29.52
CA GLU A 164 -1.24 6.28 -29.34
C GLU A 164 -0.66 7.44 -28.52
N GLN A 165 -1.14 8.66 -28.74
CA GLN A 165 -0.69 9.84 -27.98
C GLN A 165 -0.94 9.70 -26.47
N ILE A 166 -2.04 9.04 -26.07
CA ILE A 166 -2.36 8.76 -24.67
C ILE A 166 -1.49 7.61 -24.15
N LEU A 167 -1.30 6.56 -24.96
CA LEU A 167 -0.40 5.46 -24.60
C LEU A 167 1.03 5.94 -24.38
N GLY A 168 1.51 6.91 -25.17
CA GLY A 168 2.82 7.52 -24.95
C GLY A 168 2.97 8.17 -23.58
N LYS A 169 1.90 8.76 -23.02
CA LYS A 169 1.89 9.29 -21.65
C LYS A 169 1.86 8.19 -20.60
N VAL A 170 1.08 7.13 -20.83
CA VAL A 170 1.06 5.96 -19.94
C VAL A 170 2.46 5.32 -19.87
N SER A 171 3.14 5.15 -20.99
CA SER A 171 4.47 4.55 -21.06
C SER A 171 5.55 5.33 -20.32
N ILE A 172 5.41 6.64 -20.15
CA ILE A 172 6.33 7.46 -19.36
C ILE A 172 6.09 7.28 -17.86
N ALA A 173 4.88 6.90 -17.47
CA ALA A 173 4.43 6.82 -16.08
C ALA A 173 4.53 5.40 -15.48
N VAL A 174 5.03 4.40 -16.20
CA VAL A 174 5.14 2.99 -15.77
C VAL A 174 6.57 2.46 -15.78
#